data_AF-A0A9D6LJL5-F1
#
_entry.id   AF-A0A9D6LJL5-F1
#
_cell.length_a   1.000
_cell.length_b   1.000
_cell.length_c   1.000
_cell.angle_alpha   90.00
_cell.angle_beta   90.00
_cell.angle_gamma   90.00
#
_symmetry.space_group_name_H-M   'P 1'
#
loop_
_entity.id
_entity.type
_entity.pdbx_description
1 polymer ?
#
loop_
_entity_poly.entity_id
_entity_poly.type
_entity_poly.pdbx_seq_one_letter_code
_entity_poly.pdbx_strand_id
1 'polypeptide(L)'
;MRKELRFGFALMAIILLAVVFFMPWSHLVNGHLGLLMLALIVVAIMLGFPTAFTLMGMGMIFAWLAYRSVNPEIAMQQTLDLMVQRTYGVMTNDVLISIPLFVFMGYIVERANLIERLFKSIHLA
;
A
#
# COMPACT_ATOMS: atom_id res chain seq x y z
N MET A 1 27.78 6.82 -12.89
CA MET A 1 26.54 6.15 -12.44
C MET A 1 26.74 4.64 -12.45
N ARG A 2 26.37 3.95 -11.37
CA ARG A 2 26.30 2.47 -11.32
C ARG A 2 25.34 1.97 -12.41
N LYS A 3 25.67 0.86 -13.10
CA LYS A 3 24.87 0.33 -14.23
C LYS A 3 23.40 0.06 -13.86
N GLU A 4 23.16 -0.33 -12.62
CA GLU A 4 21.83 -0.62 -12.06
C GLU A 4 20.94 0.62 -11.97
N LEU A 5 21.51 1.77 -11.60
CA LEU A 5 20.77 3.03 -11.53
C LEU A 5 20.36 3.53 -12.93
N ARG A 6 21.22 3.30 -13.93
CA ARG A 6 20.93 3.64 -15.33
C ARG A 6 19.78 2.79 -15.88
N PHE A 7 19.67 1.53 -15.46
CA PHE A 7 18.56 0.65 -15.83
C PHE A 7 17.23 1.16 -15.26
N GLY A 8 17.20 1.53 -13.97
CA GLY A 8 16.01 2.07 -13.32
C GLY A 8 15.48 3.34 -14.01
N PHE A 9 16.35 4.33 -14.26
CA PHE A 9 15.95 5.55 -14.97
C PHE A 9 15.55 5.30 -16.43
N ALA A 10 16.20 4.36 -17.13
CA ALA A 10 15.82 4.02 -18.49
C ALA A 10 14.42 3.39 -18.56
N LEU A 11 14.11 2.45 -17.67
CA LEU A 11 12.78 1.84 -17.59
C LEU A 11 11.70 2.86 -17.23
N MET A 12 11.98 3.76 -16.28
CA MET A 12 11.07 4.86 -15.92
C MET A 12 10.78 5.77 -17.11
N ALA A 13 11.82 6.14 -17.88
CA ALA A 13 11.66 6.95 -19.09
C ALA A 13 10.82 6.22 -20.15
N ILE A 14 11.03 4.91 -20.35
CA ILE A 14 10.24 4.11 -21.28
C ILE A 14 8.76 4.10 -20.88
N ILE A 15 8.46 3.89 -19.59
CA ILE A 15 7.08 3.87 -19.08
C ILE A 15 6.42 5.23 -19.31
N LEU A 16 7.08 6.33 -18.97
CA LEU A 16 6.52 7.68 -19.14
C LEU A 16 6.32 8.02 -20.63
N LEU A 17 7.27 7.68 -21.50
CA LEU A 17 7.15 7.90 -22.93
C LEU A 17 6.01 7.07 -23.53
N ALA A 18 5.86 5.81 -23.12
CA ALA A 18 4.76 4.96 -23.56
C ALA A 18 3.39 5.53 -23.16
N VAL A 19 3.25 6.01 -21.92
CA VAL A 19 2.01 6.65 -21.45
C VAL A 19 1.71 7.91 -22.27
N VAL A 20 2.69 8.80 -22.46
CA VAL A 20 2.48 10.06 -23.17
C VAL A 20 2.12 9.84 -24.63
N PHE A 21 2.73 8.85 -25.28
CA PHE A 21 2.49 8.53 -26.68
C PHE A 21 1.17 7.79 -26.91
N PHE A 22 0.84 6.82 -26.05
CA PHE A 22 -0.32 5.96 -26.23
C PHE A 22 -1.61 6.59 -25.68
N MET A 23 -1.52 7.61 -24.81
CA MET A 23 -2.69 8.26 -24.25
C MET A 23 -3.31 9.27 -25.23
N PRO A 24 -4.57 9.08 -25.65
CA PRO A 24 -5.29 10.06 -26.45
C PRO A 24 -5.71 11.25 -25.57
N TRP A 25 -4.94 12.34 -25.63
CA TRP A 25 -5.14 13.57 -24.84
C TRP A 25 -6.48 14.27 -25.11
N SER A 26 -7.15 13.98 -26.23
CA SER A 26 -8.44 14.56 -26.61
C SER A 26 -9.65 13.81 -26.08
N HIS A 27 -9.54 12.50 -25.81
CA HIS A 27 -10.67 11.66 -25.41
C HIS A 27 -10.25 10.69 -24.29
N LEU A 28 -10.23 11.20 -23.06
CA LEU A 28 -9.91 10.42 -21.87
C LEU A 28 -11.13 9.62 -21.40
N VAL A 29 -11.18 8.33 -21.74
CA VAL A 29 -12.15 7.40 -21.12
C VAL A 29 -11.62 6.80 -19.81
N ASN A 30 -12.50 6.31 -18.95
CA ASN A 30 -12.18 5.78 -17.62
C ASN A 30 -11.05 4.73 -17.62
N GLY A 31 -10.95 3.89 -18.66
CA GLY A 31 -9.87 2.91 -18.80
C GLY A 31 -8.48 3.55 -18.89
N HIS A 32 -8.34 4.71 -19.54
CA HIS A 32 -7.07 5.42 -19.65
C HIS A 32 -6.63 6.02 -18.31
N LEU A 33 -7.58 6.44 -17.46
CA LEU A 33 -7.28 6.90 -16.10
C LEU A 33 -6.70 5.75 -15.26
N GLY A 34 -7.24 4.54 -15.39
CA GLY A 34 -6.70 3.35 -14.72
C GLY A 34 -5.27 2.99 -15.17
N LEU A 35 -5.01 3.04 -16.48
CA LEU A 35 -3.66 2.81 -17.02
C LEU A 35 -2.66 3.88 -16.57
N LEU A 36 -3.09 5.14 -16.51
CA LEU A 36 -2.26 6.25 -16.03
C LEU A 36 -1.95 6.10 -14.54
N MET A 37 -2.93 5.69 -13.71
CA MET A 37 -2.72 5.38 -12.30
C MET A 37 -1.63 4.33 -12.11
N LEU A 38 -1.73 3.22 -12.85
CA LEU A 38 -0.79 2.10 -12.76
C LEU A 38 0.62 2.54 -13.16
N ALA A 39 0.75 3.26 -14.27
CA ALA A 39 2.06 3.74 -14.73
C ALA A 39 2.70 4.72 -13.73
N LEU A 40 1.93 5.66 -13.18
CA LEU A 40 2.43 6.61 -12.19
C LEU A 40 2.82 5.93 -10.86
N ILE A 41 2.07 4.91 -10.41
CA ILE A 41 2.44 4.12 -9.23
C ILE A 41 3.80 3.44 -9.45
N VAL A 42 4.00 2.80 -10.61
CA VAL A 42 5.28 2.13 -10.91
C VAL A 42 6.43 3.14 -10.90
N VAL A 43 6.26 4.29 -11.55
CA VAL A 43 7.28 5.36 -11.57
C VAL A 43 7.58 5.88 -10.15
N ALA A 44 6.56 6.11 -9.33
CA ALA A 44 6.71 6.59 -7.96
C ALA A 44 7.45 5.59 -7.05
N ILE A 45 7.17 4.29 -7.21
CA ILE A 45 7.88 3.23 -6.48
C ILE A 45 9.35 3.17 -6.93
N MET A 46 9.62 3.29 -8.24
CA MET A 46 10.98 3.30 -8.78
C MET A 46 11.81 4.52 -8.37
N LEU A 47 11.17 5.66 -8.08
CA LEU A 47 11.82 6.82 -7.45
C LEU A 47 12.25 6.55 -6.00
N GLY A 48 11.77 5.47 -5.39
CA GLY A 48 12.09 5.08 -4.02
C GLY A 48 11.20 5.73 -2.97
N PHE A 49 10.04 6.30 -3.37
CA PHE A 49 9.07 6.81 -2.39
C PHE A 49 8.43 5.65 -1.62
N PRO A 50 8.18 5.77 -0.30
CA PRO A 50 7.62 4.67 0.48
C PRO A 50 6.27 4.22 -0.10
N THR A 51 6.18 2.91 -0.37
CA THR A 51 5.08 2.32 -1.16
C THR A 51 3.71 2.51 -0.51
N ALA A 52 3.64 2.51 0.83
CA ALA A 52 2.39 2.75 1.55
C ALA A 52 1.79 4.13 1.21
N PHE A 53 2.62 5.17 1.19
CA PHE A 53 2.17 6.53 0.88
C PHE A 53 1.90 6.73 -0.61
N THR A 54 2.67 6.09 -1.51
CA THR A 54 2.37 6.16 -2.95
C THR A 54 1.02 5.52 -3.26
N LEU A 55 0.75 4.32 -2.75
CA LEU A 55 -0.49 3.60 -3.02
C LEU A 55 -1.70 4.30 -2.42
N MET A 56 -1.59 4.79 -1.17
CA MET A 56 -2.66 5.55 -0.54
C MET A 56 -2.94 6.86 -1.30
N GLY A 57 -1.92 7.67 -1.56
CA GLY A 57 -2.07 8.96 -2.25
C GLY A 57 -2.60 8.82 -3.67
N MET A 58 -2.02 7.92 -4.45
CA MET A 58 -2.48 7.64 -5.82
C MET A 58 -3.88 7.06 -5.83
N GLY A 59 -4.20 6.13 -4.93
CA GLY A 59 -5.55 5.57 -4.80
C GLY A 59 -6.59 6.66 -4.50
N MET A 60 -6.27 7.60 -3.60
CA MET A 60 -7.16 8.72 -3.26
C MET A 60 -7.36 9.69 -4.42
N ILE A 61 -6.29 10.11 -5.09
CA ILE A 61 -6.36 11.06 -6.21
C ILE A 61 -7.18 10.46 -7.36
N PHE A 62 -6.94 9.20 -7.72
CA PHE A 62 -7.66 8.55 -8.82
C PHE A 62 -9.08 8.15 -8.47
N ALA A 63 -9.36 7.75 -7.22
CA ALA A 63 -10.72 7.56 -6.74
C ALA A 63 -11.52 8.87 -6.84
N TRP A 64 -10.92 9.99 -6.42
CA TRP A 64 -11.56 11.30 -6.56
C TRP A 64 -11.80 11.70 -8.02
N LEU A 65 -10.83 11.49 -8.92
CA LEU A 65 -11.00 11.75 -10.35
C LEU A 65 -12.11 10.87 -10.96
N ALA A 66 -12.19 9.61 -10.55
CA ALA A 66 -13.22 8.68 -11.02
C ALA A 66 -14.61 9.03 -10.51
N TYR A 67 -14.78 9.39 -9.23
CA TYR A 67 -16.08 9.81 -8.72
C TYR A 67 -16.49 11.19 -9.24
N ARG A 68 -15.52 12.10 -9.45
CA ARG A 68 -15.77 13.42 -10.03
C ARG A 68 -16.27 13.33 -11.48
N SER A 69 -15.83 12.34 -12.25
CA SER A 69 -16.32 12.17 -13.63
C SER A 69 -17.77 11.70 -13.69
N VAL A 70 -18.28 11.09 -12.62
CA VAL A 70 -19.67 10.63 -12.50
C VAL A 70 -20.55 11.72 -11.87
N ASN A 71 -20.27 12.13 -10.64
CA ASN A 71 -21.05 13.12 -9.89
C ASN A 71 -20.13 14.05 -9.09
N PRO A 72 -19.83 15.26 -9.61
CA PRO A 72 -18.88 16.17 -8.99
C PRO A 72 -19.25 16.63 -7.57
N GLU A 73 -20.55 16.75 -7.26
CA GLU A 73 -21.03 17.30 -5.98
C GLU A 73 -20.73 16.38 -4.80
N ILE A 74 -20.84 15.06 -4.99
CA ILE A 74 -20.65 14.06 -3.93
C ILE A 74 -19.29 13.35 -4.02
N ALA A 75 -18.48 13.64 -5.04
CA ALA A 75 -17.23 12.95 -5.30
C ALA A 75 -16.25 13.01 -4.12
N MET A 76 -16.18 14.14 -3.43
CA MET A 76 -15.34 14.28 -2.25
C MET A 76 -15.79 13.36 -1.12
N GLN A 77 -17.09 13.38 -0.80
CA GLN A 77 -17.65 12.54 0.25
C GLN A 77 -17.45 11.06 -0.06
N GLN A 78 -17.76 10.62 -1.28
CA GLN A 78 -17.58 9.22 -1.69
C GLN A 78 -16.12 8.75 -1.60
N THR A 79 -15.17 9.62 -1.96
CA THR A 79 -13.74 9.29 -1.87
C THR A 79 -13.30 9.14 -0.41
N LEU A 80 -13.70 10.07 0.46
CA LEU A 80 -13.36 10.03 1.89
C LEU A 80 -14.05 8.86 2.61
N ASP A 81 -15.32 8.60 2.30
CA ASP A 81 -16.06 7.46 2.85
C ASP A 81 -15.38 6.14 2.46
N LEU A 82 -14.96 5.99 1.19
CA LEU A 82 -14.23 4.82 0.74
C LEU A 82 -12.86 4.69 1.43
N MET A 83 -12.15 5.79 1.66
CA MET A 83 -10.88 5.79 2.40
C MET A 83 -11.07 5.30 3.83
N VAL A 84 -12.06 5.85 4.54
CA VAL A 84 -12.39 5.45 5.92
C VAL A 84 -12.80 3.99 5.96
N GLN A 85 -13.64 3.54 5.02
CA GLN A 85 -14.07 2.15 4.93
C GLN A 85 -12.89 1.19 4.73
N ARG A 86 -11.94 1.52 3.85
CA ARG A 86 -10.73 0.71 3.63
C ARG A 86 -9.83 0.70 4.86
N THR A 87 -9.68 1.84 5.52
CA THR A 87 -8.90 1.96 6.76
C THR A 87 -9.51 1.10 7.87
N TYR A 88 -10.83 1.18 8.05
CA TYR A 88 -11.57 0.38 9.02
C TYR A 88 -11.41 -1.13 8.75
N GLY A 89 -11.50 -1.54 7.47
CA GLY A 89 -11.29 -2.94 7.09
C GLY A 89 -9.89 -3.48 7.41
N VAL A 90 -8.86 -2.63 7.38
CA VAL A 90 -7.52 -3.00 7.83
C VAL A 90 -7.46 -3.08 9.35
N MET A 91 -8.07 -2.14 10.08
CA MET A 91 -8.09 -2.11 11.54
C MET A 91 -8.80 -3.33 12.16
N THR A 92 -9.84 -3.85 11.50
CA THR A 92 -10.59 -5.04 11.96
C THR A 92 -9.93 -6.36 11.58
N ASN A 93 -8.69 -6.34 11.06
CA ASN A 93 -8.02 -7.56 10.61
C ASN A 93 -7.47 -8.35 11.81
N ASP A 94 -7.90 -9.61 11.95
CA ASP A 94 -7.51 -10.51 13.06
C ASP A 94 -5.99 -10.77 13.12
N VAL A 95 -5.27 -10.67 12.00
CA VAL A 95 -3.81 -10.82 11.97
C VAL A 95 -3.13 -9.68 12.72
N LEU A 96 -3.64 -8.45 12.61
CA LEU A 96 -3.08 -7.31 13.34
C LEU A 96 -3.33 -7.42 14.84
N ILE A 97 -4.45 -8.00 15.25
CA ILE A 97 -4.78 -8.29 16.64
C ILE A 97 -3.86 -9.39 17.21
N SER A 98 -3.43 -10.33 16.37
CA SER A 98 -2.56 -11.43 16.77
C SER A 98 -1.15 -10.97 17.20
N ILE A 99 -0.64 -9.86 16.65
CA ILE A 99 0.70 -9.33 16.96
C ILE A 99 0.84 -8.92 18.44
N PRO A 100 0.01 -8.01 19.00
CA PRO A 100 0.10 -7.63 20.40
C PRO A 100 -0.21 -8.78 21.36
N LEU A 101 -1.15 -9.67 21.00
CA LEU A 101 -1.45 -10.86 21.80
C LEU A 101 -0.25 -11.82 21.86
N PHE A 102 0.46 -12.00 20.74
CA PHE A 102 1.68 -12.80 20.70
C PHE A 102 2.78 -12.20 21.59
N VAL A 103 3.00 -10.89 21.51
CA VAL A 103 3.96 -10.18 22.37
C VAL A 103 3.56 -10.29 23.85
N PHE A 104 2.27 -10.17 24.17
CA PHE A 104 1.75 -10.32 25.53
C PHE A 104 1.97 -11.72 26.10
N MET A 105 1.70 -12.76 25.30
CA MET A 105 1.98 -14.15 25.68
C MET A 105 3.47 -14.35 25.98
N GLY A 106 4.35 -13.88 25.09
CA GLY A 106 5.79 -13.96 25.29
C GLY A 106 6.24 -13.27 26.59
N TYR A 107 5.74 -12.07 26.84
CA TYR A 107 6.04 -11.31 28.06
C TYR A 107 5.58 -12.02 29.35
N ILE A 108 4.38 -12.62 29.35
CA ILE A 108 3.90 -13.40 30.52
C ILE A 108 4.78 -14.62 30.77
N VAL A 109 5.12 -15.36 29.71
CA VAL A 109 5.94 -16.57 29.80
C VAL A 109 7.33 -16.25 30.37
N GLU A 110 7.92 -15.14 29.94
CA GLU A 110 9.20 -14.63 30.46
C GLU A 110 9.08 -14.21 31.94
N ARG A 111 8.08 -13.39 32.28
CA ARG A 111 7.85 -12.89 33.67
C ARG A 111 7.51 -14.00 34.66
N ALA A 112 6.76 -15.02 34.24
CA ALA A 112 6.34 -16.10 35.11
C ALA A 112 7.48 -17.10 35.41
N ASN A 113 8.67 -16.87 34.84
CA ASN A 113 9.84 -17.74 34.94
C ASN A 113 9.50 -19.22 34.61
N LEU A 114 8.48 -19.41 33.77
CA LEU A 114 7.95 -20.72 33.37
C LEU A 114 8.97 -21.48 32.53
N ILE A 115 9.81 -20.74 31.79
CA ILE A 115 10.89 -21.29 30.98
C ILE A 115 11.93 -21.99 31.86
N GLU A 116 12.37 -21.38 32.97
CA GLU A 116 13.31 -22.02 33.91
C GLU A 116 12.73 -23.28 34.56
N ARG A 117 11.42 -23.26 34.89
CA ARG A 117 10.73 -24.41 35.48
C ARG A 117 10.62 -25.57 34.48
N LEU A 118 10.31 -25.29 33.21
CA LEU A 118 10.26 -26.29 32.14
C LEU A 118 11.63 -26.92 31.87
N PHE A 119 12.70 -26.12 31.87
CA PHE A 119 14.08 -26.64 31.71
C PHE A 119 14.51 -27.54 32.87
N LYS A 120 14.16 -27.18 34.12
CA LYS A 120 14.41 -28.04 35.29
C LYS A 120 13.64 -29.36 35.21
N SER A 121 12.38 -29.35 34.77
CA SER A 121 11.58 -30.58 34.67
C SER A 121 12.08 -31.54 33.60
N ILE A 122 12.65 -31.05 32.49
CA ILE A 122 13.22 -31.91 31.44
C ILE A 122 14.55 -32.53 31.87
N HIS A 123 15.37 -31.83 32.65
CA HIS A 123 16.64 -32.38 33.14
C HIS A 123 16.48 -33.41 34.29
N LEU A 124 15.32 -33.43 34.95
CA LEU A 124 14.99 -34.36 36.04
C LEU A 124 14.25 -35.62 35.56
N ALA A 125 13.89 -35.71 34.27
CA ALA A 125 13.27 -36.86 33.62
C ALA A 125 14.29 -37.56 32.70
#